data_AF-A0AAU5P5Z3-F1
#
_entry.id   AF-A0AAU5P5Z3-F1
#
_cell.length_a   1.000
_cell.length_b   1.000
_cell.length_c   1.000
_cell.angle_alpha   90.00
_cell.angle_beta   90.00
_cell.angle_gamma   90.00
#
_symmetry.space_group_name_H-M   'P 1'
#
loop_
_entity.id
_entity.type
_entity.pdbx_description
1 polymer ?
#
loop_
_entity_poly.entity_id
_entity_poly.type
_entity_poly.pdbx_seq_one_letter_code
_entity_poly.pdbx_strand_id
1 'polypeptide(L)'
;MKNAIAAGALALVAAATCVVLAPAASAAPAACVTSTLTTGGHEGVGTQVRKSSTSSCSDLNLVYTDDKTVYANDGYAGRLYHTSSSSWITCTAGYIWLKDGSYPVNSELLCTDVSDNTLFTVASAANGGDTVKVVH
;
A
#
# COMPACT_ATOMS: atom_id res chain seq x y z
N MET A 1 -35.96 -12.20 -31.76
CA MET A 1 -35.17 -12.61 -32.94
C MET A 1 -34.20 -13.70 -32.47
N LYS A 2 -34.54 -14.97 -32.71
CA LYS A 2 -33.87 -15.94 -33.62
C LYS A 2 -32.51 -16.49 -33.12
N ASN A 3 -32.54 -17.79 -32.86
CA ASN A 3 -31.51 -18.75 -32.46
C ASN A 3 -30.18 -18.69 -33.24
N ALA A 4 -29.08 -19.11 -32.62
CA ALA A 4 -28.23 -20.22 -33.09
C ALA A 4 -27.07 -20.53 -32.11
N ILE A 5 -26.97 -21.79 -31.69
CA ILE A 5 -25.73 -22.42 -31.22
C ILE A 5 -25.04 -22.99 -32.47
N ALA A 6 -23.76 -22.76 -32.67
CA ALA A 6 -22.95 -23.53 -33.62
C ALA A 6 -21.50 -23.64 -33.13
N ALA A 7 -21.05 -24.89 -33.05
CA ALA A 7 -19.74 -25.33 -32.62
C ALA A 7 -18.67 -25.21 -33.73
N GLY A 8 -17.41 -25.12 -33.30
CA GLY A 8 -16.29 -25.80 -33.94
C GLY A 8 -15.57 -25.09 -35.10
N ALA A 9 -14.31 -24.73 -34.85
CA ALA A 9 -13.19 -25.09 -35.74
C ALA A 9 -11.86 -24.89 -34.98
N LEU A 10 -11.22 -26.00 -34.60
CA LEU A 10 -9.78 -26.02 -34.32
C LEU A 10 -9.05 -25.77 -35.63
N ALA A 11 -8.49 -24.58 -35.79
CA ALA A 11 -7.48 -24.33 -36.82
C ALA A 11 -6.11 -24.31 -36.13
N LEU A 12 -5.43 -25.46 -36.08
CA LEU A 12 -3.99 -25.48 -35.92
C LEU A 12 -3.38 -24.87 -37.18
N VAL A 13 -3.02 -23.59 -37.11
CA VAL A 13 -2.13 -22.97 -38.08
C VAL A 13 -0.78 -22.81 -37.41
N ALA A 14 0.10 -23.79 -37.66
CA ALA A 14 1.51 -23.66 -37.40
C ALA A 14 2.16 -23.00 -38.62
N ALA A 15 2.55 -21.73 -38.52
CA ALA A 15 3.58 -21.15 -39.38
C ALA A 15 4.09 -19.81 -38.84
N ALA A 16 5.42 -19.73 -38.71
CA ALA A 16 6.27 -18.56 -38.44
C ALA A 16 6.20 -17.97 -37.02
N THR A 17 7.16 -18.38 -36.18
CA THR A 17 7.57 -17.68 -34.97
C THR A 17 8.15 -16.30 -35.31
N CYS A 18 7.28 -15.31 -35.51
CA CYS A 18 7.64 -13.92 -35.26
C CYS A 18 7.36 -13.69 -33.79
N VAL A 19 8.40 -13.77 -32.95
CA VAL A 19 8.32 -13.30 -31.56
C VAL A 19 8.20 -11.78 -31.66
N VAL A 20 6.97 -11.30 -31.81
CA VAL A 20 6.67 -9.90 -31.55
C VAL A 20 6.83 -9.76 -30.06
N LEU A 21 8.00 -9.28 -29.63
CA LEU A 21 8.18 -8.71 -28.31
C LEU A 21 7.09 -7.65 -28.19
N ALA A 22 6.03 -7.97 -27.44
CA ALA A 22 5.02 -7.00 -27.09
C ALA A 22 5.75 -5.75 -26.57
N PRO A 23 5.30 -4.53 -26.92
CA PRO A 23 5.88 -3.33 -26.36
C PRO A 23 5.95 -3.53 -24.84
N ALA A 24 7.14 -3.48 -24.27
CA ALA A 24 7.28 -3.38 -22.83
C ALA A 24 6.49 -2.12 -22.46
N ALA A 25 5.30 -2.31 -21.89
CA ALA A 25 4.53 -1.22 -21.35
C ALA A 25 5.45 -0.59 -20.31
N SER A 26 6.09 0.52 -20.67
CA SER A 26 6.77 1.36 -19.71
C SER A 26 5.65 1.87 -18.82
N ALA A 27 5.49 1.22 -17.66
CA ALA A 27 4.60 1.73 -16.64
C ALA A 27 5.01 3.18 -16.43
N ALA A 28 4.08 4.10 -16.65
CA ALA A 28 4.29 5.50 -16.34
C ALA A 28 4.87 5.57 -14.90
N PRO A 29 5.80 6.50 -14.61
CA PRO A 29 6.33 6.65 -13.26
C PRO A 29 5.15 6.68 -12.28
N ALA A 30 5.13 5.75 -11.33
CA ALA A 30 4.04 5.65 -10.38
C ALA A 30 3.91 7.01 -9.67
N ALA A 31 2.81 7.71 -9.90
CA ALA A 31 2.52 9.00 -9.30
C ALA A 31 2.02 8.79 -7.86
N CYS A 32 2.86 8.20 -7.01
CA CYS A 32 2.48 7.93 -5.64
C CYS A 32 2.51 9.20 -4.80
N VAL A 33 1.53 9.34 -3.90
CA VAL A 33 1.42 10.49 -3.01
C VAL A 33 2.16 10.19 -1.73
N THR A 34 2.97 11.13 -1.25
CA THR A 34 3.61 11.02 0.06
C THR A 34 2.83 11.82 1.08
N SER A 35 2.61 11.25 2.26
CA SER A 35 2.06 11.94 3.42
C SER A 35 2.98 11.80 4.62
N THR A 36 3.10 12.85 5.41
CA THR A 36 3.82 12.84 6.69
C THR A 36 2.81 12.72 7.81
N LEU A 37 3.04 11.80 8.73
CA LEU A 37 2.14 11.49 9.84
C LEU A 37 2.92 11.50 11.15
N THR A 38 2.25 11.90 12.22
CA THR A 38 2.67 11.61 13.59
C THR A 38 2.01 10.32 14.04
N THR A 39 2.78 9.36 14.57
CA THR A 39 2.25 8.06 15.00
C THR A 39 1.37 8.20 16.24
N GLY A 40 0.36 7.35 16.36
CA GLY A 40 -0.27 7.07 17.65
C GLY A 40 0.58 6.09 18.47
N GLY A 41 0.32 5.97 19.77
CA GLY A 41 0.92 4.88 20.58
C GLY A 41 0.40 3.49 20.18
N HIS A 42 0.73 2.46 20.96
CA HIS A 42 0.34 1.08 20.68
C HIS A 42 -1.17 0.95 20.47
N GLU A 43 -1.59 0.48 19.29
CA GLU A 43 -2.99 0.41 18.85
C GLU A 43 -3.75 1.74 19.00
N GLY A 44 -3.00 2.84 19.00
CA GLY A 44 -3.47 4.21 19.08
C GLY A 44 -3.68 4.83 17.71
N VAL A 45 -4.24 6.03 17.73
CA VAL A 45 -4.53 6.81 16.52
C VAL A 45 -3.71 8.09 16.60
N GLY A 46 -2.88 8.31 15.59
CA GLY A 46 -2.10 9.52 15.43
C GLY A 46 -2.73 10.46 14.40
N THR A 47 -1.90 11.06 13.55
CA THR A 47 -2.38 11.79 12.38
C THR A 47 -3.19 10.86 11.48
N GLN A 48 -4.37 11.33 11.07
CA GLN A 48 -5.25 10.58 10.17
C GLN A 48 -5.14 11.17 8.77
N VAL A 49 -4.89 10.32 7.78
CA VAL A 49 -4.78 10.70 6.38
C VAL A 49 -5.71 9.83 5.56
N ARG A 50 -6.27 10.37 4.47
CA ARG A 50 -7.01 9.56 3.49
C ARG A 50 -6.06 9.09 2.41
N LYS A 51 -6.16 7.81 2.05
CA LYS A 51 -5.48 7.30 0.87
C LYS A 51 -5.89 8.12 -0.35
N SER A 52 -4.91 8.60 -1.10
CA SER A 52 -5.13 9.44 -2.27
C SER A 52 -5.82 8.66 -3.36
N SER A 53 -6.89 9.20 -3.91
CA SER A 53 -7.61 8.65 -5.08
C SER A 53 -6.96 8.98 -6.42
N THR A 54 -5.87 9.76 -6.41
CA THR A 54 -5.09 10.08 -7.61
C THR A 54 -3.72 9.43 -7.60
N SER A 55 -3.44 8.63 -6.57
CA SER A 55 -2.19 7.87 -6.50
C SER A 55 -2.28 6.57 -7.28
N SER A 56 -1.17 6.16 -7.88
CA SER A 56 -1.03 4.84 -8.50
C SER A 56 -0.52 3.76 -7.54
N CYS A 57 -0.14 4.10 -6.30
CA CYS A 57 0.23 3.11 -5.29
C CYS A 57 -1.03 2.54 -4.66
N SER A 58 -1.21 1.22 -4.63
CA SER A 58 -2.33 0.58 -3.90
C SER A 58 -2.06 0.46 -2.40
N ASP A 59 -0.78 0.47 -2.02
CA ASP A 59 -0.32 0.07 -0.71
C ASP A 59 0.15 1.27 0.13
N LEU A 60 0.13 1.10 1.46
CA LEU A 60 0.72 2.06 2.39
C LEU A 60 2.18 1.68 2.63
N ASN A 61 3.06 2.36 1.91
CA ASN A 61 4.51 2.13 1.93
C ASN A 61 5.18 3.05 2.95
N LEU A 62 5.75 2.49 4.00
CA LEU A 62 6.52 3.25 4.98
C LEU A 62 7.91 3.52 4.43
N VAL A 63 8.19 4.77 4.06
CA VAL A 63 9.45 5.17 3.40
C VAL A 63 10.38 5.97 4.31
N TYR A 64 9.89 6.35 5.49
CA TYR A 64 10.69 7.10 6.46
C TYR A 64 10.14 6.92 7.87
N THR A 65 11.05 6.81 8.82
CA THR A 65 10.79 6.74 10.27
C THR A 65 11.81 7.61 11.01
N ASP A 66 11.35 8.22 12.10
CA ASP A 66 12.12 9.07 13.00
C ASP A 66 11.45 8.99 14.38
N ASP A 67 11.93 8.03 15.17
CA ASP A 67 11.52 7.77 16.55
C ASP A 67 11.97 8.95 17.43
N LYS A 68 10.99 9.60 18.05
CA LYS A 68 11.26 10.77 18.91
C LYS A 68 11.56 10.41 20.35
N THR A 69 11.49 9.14 20.70
CA THR A 69 11.21 8.71 22.06
C THR A 69 12.03 7.51 22.53
N VAL A 70 13.31 7.50 22.14
CA VAL A 70 14.46 6.94 22.89
C VAL A 70 14.99 5.58 22.40
N TYR A 71 14.28 4.84 21.54
CA TYR A 71 14.74 3.51 21.10
C TYR A 71 15.46 3.55 19.76
N ALA A 72 16.54 2.78 19.61
CA ALA A 72 17.27 2.67 18.35
C ALA A 72 16.44 2.01 17.23
N ASN A 73 15.27 1.46 17.58
CA ASN A 73 14.29 0.84 16.72
C ASN A 73 12.90 0.89 17.37
N ASP A 74 11.85 1.00 16.55
CA ASP A 74 10.46 0.88 16.98
C ASP A 74 9.66 0.03 15.97
N GLY A 75 8.53 -0.51 16.41
CA GLY A 75 7.58 -1.22 15.58
C GLY A 75 6.54 -0.26 15.03
N TYR A 76 6.31 -0.29 13.72
CA TYR A 76 5.30 0.54 13.05
C TYR A 76 4.23 -0.31 12.41
N ALA A 77 2.95 0.00 12.66
CA ALA A 77 1.82 -0.70 12.07
C ALA A 77 0.84 0.26 11.40
N GLY A 78 0.41 -0.06 10.18
CA GLY A 78 -0.67 0.64 9.52
C GLY A 78 -2.02 0.26 10.12
N ARG A 79 -2.91 1.25 10.26
CA ARG A 79 -4.26 1.01 10.75
C ARG A 79 -5.26 1.69 9.82
N LEU A 80 -6.32 0.97 9.48
CA LEU A 80 -7.41 1.45 8.63
C LEU A 80 -8.66 1.69 9.47
N TYR A 81 -9.39 2.74 9.14
CA TYR A 81 -10.69 3.01 9.76
C TYR A 81 -11.79 2.31 8.97
N HIS A 82 -12.50 1.40 9.62
CA HIS A 82 -13.64 0.68 9.07
C HIS A 82 -14.92 1.41 9.47
N THR A 83 -15.55 2.11 8.53
CA THR A 83 -16.77 2.89 8.77
C THR A 83 -17.96 2.02 9.17
N SER A 84 -18.04 0.79 8.65
CA SER A 84 -19.10 -0.17 8.96
C SER A 84 -19.15 -0.57 10.44
N SER A 85 -17.98 -0.67 11.09
CA SER A 85 -17.84 -1.01 12.51
C SER A 85 -17.44 0.20 13.37
N SER A 86 -17.23 1.37 12.77
CA SER A 86 -16.72 2.58 13.42
C SER A 86 -15.44 2.32 14.24
N SER A 87 -14.55 1.46 13.73
CA SER A 87 -13.37 0.99 14.46
C SER A 87 -12.09 1.09 13.63
N TRP A 88 -10.97 1.22 14.33
CA TRP A 88 -9.64 1.12 13.75
C TRP A 88 -9.14 -0.31 13.82
N ILE A 89 -8.71 -0.84 12.68
CA ILE A 89 -8.18 -2.20 12.57
C ILE A 89 -6.73 -2.12 12.10
N THR A 90 -5.85 -2.82 12.80
CA THR A 90 -4.45 -2.97 12.41
C THR A 90 -4.34 -3.89 11.21
N CYS A 91 -3.56 -3.48 10.21
CA CYS A 91 -3.35 -4.26 9.00
C CYS A 91 -2.62 -5.58 9.27
N THR A 92 -2.78 -6.54 8.37
CA THR A 92 -2.27 -7.90 8.51
C THR A 92 -0.75 -7.98 8.63
N ALA A 93 -0.01 -6.99 8.10
CA ALA A 93 1.44 -6.90 8.28
C ALA A 93 1.86 -6.80 9.75
N GLY A 94 0.99 -6.32 10.63
CA GLY A 94 1.30 -6.09 12.04
C GLY A 94 2.32 -4.97 12.22
N TYR A 95 3.11 -5.07 13.29
CA TYR A 95 4.19 -4.12 13.59
C TYR A 95 5.49 -4.57 12.91
N ILE A 96 6.04 -3.69 12.07
CA ILE A 96 7.33 -3.87 11.39
C ILE A 96 8.39 -3.10 12.16
N TRP A 97 9.43 -3.79 12.62
CA TRP A 97 10.49 -3.21 13.44
C TRP A 97 11.57 -2.54 12.59
N LEU A 98 11.64 -1.21 12.68
CA LEU A 98 12.49 -0.37 11.85
C LEU A 98 13.33 0.56 12.71
N LYS A 99 14.48 0.96 12.18
CA LYS A 99 15.34 2.00 12.77
C LYS A 99 14.97 3.34 12.14
N ASP A 100 15.52 4.43 12.65
CA ASP A 100 15.38 5.72 11.98
C ASP A 100 16.08 5.70 10.62
N GLY A 101 15.41 6.24 9.61
CA GLY A 101 15.99 6.26 8.27
C GLY A 101 14.97 6.36 7.16
N SER A 102 15.48 6.20 5.94
CA SER A 102 14.67 6.15 4.72
C SER A 102 14.69 4.75 4.13
N TYR A 103 13.55 4.33 3.60
CA TYR A 103 13.32 3.00 3.04
C TYR A 103 12.85 3.11 1.59
N PRO A 104 13.24 2.17 0.71
CA PRO A 104 12.70 2.11 -0.64
C PRO A 104 11.18 1.94 -0.65
N VAL A 105 10.51 2.53 -1.63
CA VAL A 105 9.10 2.19 -1.90
C VAL A 105 9.01 0.69 -2.21
N ASN A 106 7.98 0.04 -1.68
CA ASN A 106 7.70 -1.40 -1.73
C ASN A 106 8.61 -2.30 -0.86
N SER A 107 9.45 -1.77 0.05
CA SER A 107 10.16 -2.61 1.02
C SER A 107 9.35 -2.81 2.31
N GLU A 108 8.84 -1.73 2.91
CA GLU A 108 8.10 -1.77 4.17
C GLU A 108 6.61 -1.50 3.93
N LEU A 109 5.84 -2.56 3.71
CA LEU A 109 4.40 -2.50 3.40
C LEU A 109 3.57 -2.60 4.68
N LEU A 110 2.98 -1.49 5.12
CA LEU A 110 2.12 -1.48 6.31
C LEU A 110 0.74 -2.11 6.04
N CYS A 111 0.19 -1.83 4.86
CA CYS A 111 -1.11 -2.34 4.40
C CYS A 111 -1.05 -2.47 2.88
N THR A 112 -1.57 -3.57 2.33
CA THR A 112 -1.68 -3.78 0.89
C THR A 112 -3.11 -3.64 0.41
N ASP A 113 -3.30 -3.34 -0.87
CA ASP A 113 -4.61 -3.26 -1.54
C ASP A 113 -5.62 -2.33 -0.84
N VAL A 114 -5.14 -1.17 -0.39
CA VAL A 114 -5.98 -0.20 0.32
C VAL A 114 -6.83 0.57 -0.69
N SER A 115 -8.14 0.62 -0.46
CA SER A 115 -9.04 1.37 -1.32
C SER A 115 -8.82 2.88 -1.20
N ASP A 116 -9.03 3.60 -2.29
CA ASP A 116 -8.98 5.06 -2.31
C ASP A 116 -9.92 5.68 -1.28
N ASN A 117 -9.53 6.85 -0.75
CA ASN A 117 -10.24 7.56 0.30
C ASN A 117 -10.40 6.81 1.64
N THR A 118 -9.83 5.61 1.79
CA THR A 118 -9.76 4.92 3.08
C THR A 118 -8.95 5.77 4.06
N LEU A 119 -9.52 6.02 5.24
CA LEU A 119 -8.83 6.76 6.28
C LEU A 119 -7.85 5.82 6.98
N PHE A 120 -6.59 6.24 7.09
CA PHE A 120 -5.52 5.47 7.70
C PHE A 120 -4.73 6.31 8.70
N THR A 121 -4.03 5.62 9.60
CA THR A 121 -3.03 6.17 10.54
C THR A 121 -1.89 5.16 10.67
N VAL A 122 -0.78 5.57 11.27
CA VAL A 122 0.28 4.67 11.73
C VAL A 122 0.32 4.66 13.26
N ALA A 123 0.53 3.49 13.84
CA ALA A 123 0.78 3.30 15.27
C ALA A 123 2.23 2.88 15.50
N SER A 124 2.83 3.37 16.57
CA SER A 124 4.11 2.92 17.10
C SER A 124 3.88 1.88 18.21
N ALA A 125 4.75 0.89 18.30
CA ALA A 125 4.63 -0.17 19.29
C ALA A 125 4.98 0.32 20.68
N ALA A 126 5.90 1.29 20.81
CA ALA A 126 6.44 1.73 22.08
C ALA A 126 5.63 2.87 22.72
N ASN A 127 5.47 4.01 22.06
CA ASN A 127 5.02 5.23 22.74
C ASN A 127 4.35 6.30 21.85
N GLY A 128 4.42 6.18 20.52
CA GLY A 128 3.81 7.15 19.60
C GLY A 128 4.50 8.52 19.60
N GLY A 129 4.06 9.40 18.69
CA GLY A 129 4.67 10.72 18.51
C GLY A 129 5.81 10.77 17.49
N ASP A 130 6.15 9.63 16.89
CA ASP A 130 7.19 9.53 15.87
C ASP A 130 6.75 10.19 14.58
N THR A 131 7.73 10.62 13.80
CA THR A 131 7.47 11.16 12.47
C THR A 131 7.69 10.06 11.44
N VAL A 132 6.64 9.73 10.69
CA VAL A 132 6.71 8.77 9.59
C VAL A 132 6.28 9.38 8.27
N LYS A 133 6.83 8.88 7.16
CA LYS A 133 6.32 9.19 5.82
C LYS A 133 5.79 7.95 5.15
N VAL A 134 4.57 8.05 4.65
CA VAL A 134 3.89 6.98 3.94
C VAL A 134 3.67 7.40 2.50
N VAL A 135 4.12 6.57 1.56
CA VAL A 135 3.78 6.65 0.15
C VAL A 135 2.54 5.77 -0.09
N HIS A 136 1.49 6.35 -0.67
CA HIS A 136 0.18 5.72 -0.89
C HIS A 136 -0.50 6.27 -2.11
#